data_AF-A0A849YZN7-F1
#
_entry.id   AF-A0A849YZN7-F1
#
_cell.length_a   1.000
_cell.length_b   1.000
_cell.length_c   1.000
_cell.angle_alpha   90.00
_cell.angle_beta   90.00
_cell.angle_gamma   90.00
#
_symmetry.space_group_name_H-M   'P 1'
#
loop_
_entity.id
_entity.type
_entity.pdbx_description
1 polymer ?
#
loop_
_entity_poly.entity_id
_entity_poly.type
_entity_poly.pdbx_seq_one_letter_code
_entity_poly.pdbx_strand_id
1 'polypeptide(L)'
;MNKKRPRLADHALVRRHLRDGETIVVVHDARNGALFQLPPSVLDLVLCADGTRDLEGIGLAAVRAGAAQSLEEIAELVDELDALGLIEEGIEPPPVRSDAFRYETPSQGVEADRPLEHLEGYGFSCSGKSACCRQYGSVTLTADDVARARRAGLETVPGDERGEKTFLPLFGGVRTERVAMTLVDGRCLQLTDSGRCGLEERGGPLAKPIACRVYPASLLDDGERIRVSVALECDCVFESLDTSGAPLVDGARGGDLPSGVRVARIPEAVLVAGAQTRSREEIARWSLGVARALTPERVPEKLAALAAALEALQPGEPLPAWPASSPDRTASDALYAAIGTFATRMAAAAAAAAEWRSDSDRTRLLRQAVAEASRKIASNRAQFERALADEPRLRDEAFFVRAVLFSHQLSLTEPVAQGLLAMAARVLTSRALGDTARELGHPLAAVQAAARGALV
;
A
#
# COMPACT_ATOMS: atom_id res chain seq x y z
N MET A 1 -3.41 -9.71 -32.75
CA MET A 1 -1.96 -9.64 -32.99
C MET A 1 -1.43 -8.34 -33.64
N ASN A 2 -1.00 -7.35 -32.83
CA ASN A 2 -0.21 -6.20 -33.32
C ASN A 2 1.17 -6.05 -32.63
N LYS A 3 1.50 -6.91 -31.66
CA LYS A 3 2.74 -6.79 -30.89
C LYS A 3 3.81 -7.75 -31.44
N LYS A 4 4.94 -7.22 -31.94
CA LYS A 4 6.03 -8.06 -32.48
C LYS A 4 6.90 -8.61 -31.37
N ARG A 5 7.07 -7.84 -30.29
CA ARG A 5 7.87 -8.22 -29.13
C ARG A 5 7.09 -7.92 -27.86
N PRO A 6 6.17 -8.80 -27.43
CA PRO A 6 5.31 -8.50 -26.31
C PRO A 6 6.11 -8.36 -25.01
N ARG A 7 5.73 -7.39 -24.19
CA ARG A 7 6.16 -7.27 -22.79
C ARG A 7 4.98 -7.05 -21.88
N LEU A 8 5.04 -7.53 -20.63
CA LEU A 8 4.10 -7.05 -19.62
C LEU A 8 4.25 -5.55 -19.41
N ALA A 9 3.11 -4.86 -19.34
CA ALA A 9 3.05 -3.45 -19.01
C ALA A 9 3.59 -3.19 -17.59
N ASP A 10 4.08 -1.98 -17.32
CA ASP A 10 4.70 -1.65 -16.02
C ASP A 10 3.69 -1.73 -14.85
N HIS A 11 2.41 -1.48 -15.13
CA HIS A 11 1.32 -1.64 -14.16
C HIS A 11 0.82 -3.08 -14.00
N ALA A 12 1.23 -4.01 -14.88
CA ALA A 12 0.85 -5.41 -14.81
C ALA A 12 1.82 -6.17 -13.89
N LEU A 13 1.37 -6.48 -12.68
CA LEU A 13 2.20 -7.09 -11.64
C LEU A 13 1.93 -8.59 -11.56
N VAL A 14 2.80 -9.42 -12.13
CA VAL A 14 2.66 -10.88 -12.04
C VAL A 14 3.12 -11.37 -10.68
N ARG A 15 2.26 -12.13 -10.01
CA ARG A 15 2.49 -12.71 -8.70
C ARG A 15 2.20 -14.20 -8.70
N ARG A 16 3.05 -14.93 -8.00
CA ARG A 16 2.83 -16.33 -7.67
C ARG A 16 2.38 -16.40 -6.22
N HIS A 17 1.38 -17.22 -5.97
CA HIS A 17 0.91 -17.55 -4.63
C HIS A 17 0.81 -19.07 -4.49
N LEU A 18 1.08 -19.56 -3.29
CA LEU A 18 0.65 -20.89 -2.87
C LEU A 18 -0.62 -20.70 -2.04
N ARG A 19 -1.73 -21.32 -2.47
CA ARG A 19 -3.03 -21.27 -1.82
C ARG A 19 -3.46 -22.70 -1.53
N ASP A 20 -3.54 -23.06 -0.25
CA ASP A 20 -3.95 -24.39 0.22
C ASP A 20 -3.12 -25.51 -0.43
N GLY A 21 -1.82 -25.25 -0.64
CA GLY A 21 -0.87 -26.15 -1.29
C GLY A 21 -0.85 -26.08 -2.83
N GLU A 22 -1.81 -25.40 -3.46
CA GLU A 22 -1.87 -25.23 -4.90
C GLU A 22 -1.13 -23.96 -5.34
N THR A 23 -0.39 -24.04 -6.45
CA THR A 23 0.17 -22.82 -7.05
C THR A 23 -0.92 -22.11 -7.84
N ILE A 24 -1.07 -20.81 -7.63
CA ILE A 24 -1.85 -19.91 -8.48
C ILE A 24 -0.94 -18.78 -8.96
N VAL A 25 -1.21 -18.28 -10.16
CA VAL A 25 -0.52 -17.13 -10.74
C VAL A 25 -1.58 -16.07 -11.02
N VAL A 26 -1.30 -14.84 -10.60
CA VAL A 26 -2.22 -13.71 -10.74
C VAL A 26 -1.47 -12.54 -11.36
N VAL A 27 -2.04 -11.93 -12.39
CA VAL A 27 -1.61 -10.62 -12.89
C VAL A 27 -2.49 -9.57 -12.25
N HIS A 28 -1.89 -8.69 -11.45
CA HIS A 28 -2.59 -7.54 -10.87
C HIS A 28 -2.46 -6.34 -11.81
N ASP A 29 -3.57 -5.74 -12.22
CA ASP A 29 -3.56 -4.44 -12.88
C ASP A 29 -3.51 -3.33 -11.82
N ALA A 30 -2.35 -2.71 -11.65
CA ALA A 30 -2.15 -1.68 -10.64
C ALA A 30 -2.95 -0.38 -10.91
N ARG A 31 -3.51 -0.20 -12.12
CA ARG A 31 -4.31 0.99 -12.46
C ARG A 31 -5.71 0.92 -11.87
N ASN A 32 -6.30 -0.27 -11.92
CA ASN A 32 -7.71 -0.47 -11.60
C ASN A 32 -8.00 -1.56 -10.56
N GLY A 33 -6.96 -2.24 -10.08
CA GLY A 33 -7.08 -3.30 -9.08
C GLY A 33 -7.66 -4.61 -9.62
N ALA A 34 -7.90 -4.69 -10.94
CA ALA A 34 -8.36 -5.91 -11.58
C ALA A 34 -7.31 -7.02 -11.48
N LEU A 35 -7.80 -8.26 -11.53
CA LEU A 35 -7.01 -9.47 -11.34
C LEU A 35 -7.29 -10.40 -12.50
N PHE A 36 -6.23 -11.00 -13.01
CA PHE A 36 -6.33 -12.02 -14.04
C PHE A 36 -5.57 -13.27 -13.59
N GLN A 37 -6.30 -14.37 -13.38
CA GLN A 37 -5.72 -15.64 -12.94
C GLN A 37 -5.17 -16.40 -14.13
N LEU A 38 -3.93 -16.85 -14.01
CA LEU A 38 -3.22 -17.62 -15.01
C LEU A 38 -2.97 -19.05 -14.52
N PRO A 39 -3.02 -20.05 -15.42
CA PRO A 39 -2.53 -21.38 -15.10
C PRO A 39 -1.04 -21.32 -14.67
N PRO A 40 -0.60 -22.12 -13.67
CA PRO A 40 0.81 -22.11 -13.25
C PRO A 40 1.80 -22.46 -14.37
N SER A 41 1.37 -23.26 -15.34
CA SER A 41 2.17 -23.67 -16.50
C SER A 41 2.57 -22.52 -17.42
N VAL A 42 1.83 -21.41 -17.42
CA VAL A 42 2.12 -20.25 -18.29
C VAL A 42 2.99 -19.19 -17.64
N LEU A 43 3.39 -19.36 -16.36
CA LEU A 43 4.21 -18.37 -15.67
C LEU A 43 5.52 -18.10 -16.40
N ASP A 44 6.23 -19.14 -16.82
CA ASP A 44 7.54 -18.99 -17.47
C ASP A 44 7.41 -18.31 -18.84
N LEU A 45 6.31 -18.55 -19.56
CA LEU A 45 5.97 -17.87 -20.81
C LEU A 45 5.78 -16.37 -20.58
N VAL A 46 4.95 -16.02 -19.59
CA VAL A 46 4.65 -14.62 -19.24
C VAL A 46 5.92 -13.88 -18.77
N LEU A 47 6.82 -14.55 -18.03
CA LEU A 47 8.11 -13.99 -17.65
C LEU A 47 9.10 -13.87 -18.82
N CYS A 48 8.92 -14.65 -19.89
CA CYS A 48 9.72 -14.53 -21.11
C CYS A 48 9.25 -13.39 -22.03
N ALA A 49 8.02 -12.88 -21.85
CA ALA A 49 7.51 -11.67 -22.50
C ALA A 49 8.11 -10.42 -21.84
N ASP A 50 9.39 -10.19 -22.11
CA ASP A 50 10.20 -9.08 -21.59
C ASP A 50 10.42 -7.97 -22.63
N GLY A 51 9.79 -8.07 -23.81
CA GLY A 51 9.93 -7.11 -24.90
C GLY A 51 11.19 -7.27 -25.75
N THR A 52 12.04 -8.26 -25.46
CA THR A 52 13.26 -8.54 -26.24
C THR A 52 13.09 -9.67 -27.25
N ARG A 53 12.04 -10.49 -27.09
CA ARG A 53 11.75 -11.69 -27.89
C ARG A 53 10.45 -11.52 -28.67
N ASP A 54 10.38 -12.11 -29.85
CA ASP A 54 9.11 -12.37 -30.54
C ASP A 54 8.44 -13.64 -30.00
N LEU A 55 7.29 -14.02 -30.56
CA LEU A 55 6.54 -15.19 -30.09
C LEU A 55 7.33 -16.50 -30.23
N GLU A 56 8.12 -16.65 -31.30
CA GLU A 56 8.99 -17.81 -31.49
C GLU A 56 10.10 -17.87 -30.43
N GLY A 57 10.74 -16.72 -30.16
CA GLY A 57 11.74 -16.59 -29.12
C GLY A 57 11.19 -16.84 -27.71
N ILE A 58 9.96 -16.40 -27.43
CA ILE A 58 9.25 -16.69 -26.18
C ILE A 58 9.01 -18.19 -26.06
N GLY A 59 8.46 -18.83 -27.11
CA GLY A 59 8.22 -20.27 -27.11
C GLY A 59 9.50 -21.08 -26.88
N LEU A 60 10.60 -20.73 -27.56
CA LEU A 60 11.89 -21.38 -27.36
C LEU A 60 12.42 -21.21 -25.92
N ALA A 61 12.28 -20.02 -25.34
CA ALA A 61 12.71 -19.74 -23.97
C ALA A 61 11.85 -20.50 -22.94
N ALA A 62 10.53 -20.53 -23.14
CA ALA A 62 9.59 -21.27 -22.31
C ALA A 62 9.87 -22.79 -22.33
N VAL A 63 10.13 -23.37 -23.50
CA VAL A 63 10.50 -24.79 -23.63
C VAL A 63 11.78 -25.11 -22.85
N ARG A 64 12.78 -24.22 -22.88
CA ARG A 64 14.02 -24.39 -22.09
C ARG A 64 13.77 -24.30 -20.58
N ALA A 65 12.75 -23.55 -20.16
CA ALA A 65 12.30 -23.47 -18.77
C ALA A 65 11.37 -24.65 -18.37
N GLY A 66 11.07 -25.57 -19.30
CA GLY A 66 10.23 -26.75 -19.06
C GLY A 66 8.75 -26.52 -19.33
N ALA A 67 8.35 -25.37 -19.88
CA ALA A 67 6.99 -25.08 -20.32
C ALA A 67 6.85 -25.43 -21.82
N ALA A 68 6.22 -26.56 -22.13
CA ALA A 68 5.90 -26.94 -23.49
C ALA A 68 4.53 -26.37 -23.88
N GLN A 69 4.51 -25.40 -24.80
CA GLN A 69 3.29 -24.87 -25.42
C GLN A 69 3.50 -24.66 -26.92
N SER A 70 2.41 -24.78 -27.68
CA SER A 70 2.38 -24.46 -29.10
C SER A 70 2.47 -22.95 -29.32
N LEU A 71 2.95 -22.52 -30.49
CA LEU A 71 2.98 -21.09 -30.84
C LEU A 71 1.58 -20.47 -30.88
N GLU A 72 0.55 -21.27 -31.18
CA GLU A 72 -0.85 -20.86 -31.18
C GLU A 72 -1.32 -20.53 -29.76
N GLU A 73 -1.11 -21.42 -28.78
CA GLU A 73 -1.44 -21.17 -27.37
C GLU A 73 -0.68 -19.95 -26.81
N ILE A 74 0.58 -19.77 -27.21
CA ILE A 74 1.37 -18.58 -26.82
C ILE A 74 0.74 -17.31 -27.41
N ALA A 75 0.35 -17.34 -28.68
CA ALA A 75 -0.27 -16.20 -29.35
C ALA A 75 -1.63 -15.85 -28.73
N GLU A 76 -2.47 -16.85 -28.44
CA GLU A 76 -3.77 -16.67 -27.78
C GLU A 76 -3.63 -16.02 -26.41
N LEU A 77 -2.70 -16.52 -25.56
CA LEU A 77 -2.44 -15.93 -24.25
C LEU A 77 -1.97 -14.47 -24.34
N VAL A 78 -1.07 -14.18 -25.28
CA VAL A 78 -0.57 -12.80 -25.49
C VAL A 78 -1.70 -11.88 -25.96
N ASP A 79 -2.53 -12.32 -26.90
CA ASP A 79 -3.66 -11.55 -27.40
C ASP A 79 -4.74 -11.34 -26.30
N GLU A 80 -4.98 -12.31 -25.42
CA GLU A 80 -5.87 -12.17 -24.26
C GLU A 80 -5.34 -11.11 -23.27
N LEU A 81 -4.05 -11.17 -22.93
CA LEU A 81 -3.44 -10.18 -22.04
C LEU A 81 -3.37 -8.78 -22.68
N ASP A 82 -3.14 -8.67 -24.00
CA ASP A 82 -3.18 -7.40 -24.75
C ASP A 82 -4.60 -6.80 -24.77
N ALA A 83 -5.64 -7.64 -24.93
CA ALA A 83 -7.04 -7.20 -24.87
C ALA A 83 -7.42 -6.60 -23.50
N LEU A 84 -6.76 -7.05 -22.43
CA LEU A 84 -6.88 -6.48 -21.07
C LEU A 84 -5.97 -5.26 -20.85
N GLY A 85 -5.13 -4.90 -21.83
CA GLY A 85 -4.14 -3.83 -21.70
C GLY A 85 -3.03 -4.16 -20.69
N LEU A 86 -2.71 -5.45 -20.53
CA LEU A 86 -1.63 -5.95 -19.66
C LEU A 86 -0.33 -6.21 -20.44
N ILE A 87 -0.37 -6.19 -21.77
CA ILE A 87 0.77 -6.30 -22.67
C ILE A 87 1.02 -4.97 -23.38
N GLU A 88 2.29 -4.67 -23.61
CA GLU A 88 2.79 -3.55 -24.40
C GLU A 88 3.76 -4.04 -25.48
N GLU A 89 4.03 -3.17 -26.46
CA GLU A 89 5.09 -3.45 -27.43
C GLU A 89 6.44 -3.17 -26.79
N GLY A 90 7.33 -4.16 -26.87
CA GLY A 90 8.73 -4.01 -26.50
C GLY A 90 9.48 -3.09 -27.47
N ILE A 91 10.45 -2.35 -26.96
CA ILE A 91 11.29 -1.45 -27.74
C ILE A 91 12.71 -2.03 -27.84
N GLU A 92 13.35 -1.90 -29.00
CA GLU A 92 14.80 -2.04 -29.15
C GLU A 92 15.49 -1.06 -28.18
N PRO A 93 16.39 -1.52 -27.28
CA PRO A 93 16.54 -0.95 -25.94
C PRO A 93 16.95 0.53 -25.94
N PRO A 94 16.09 1.47 -25.51
CA PRO A 94 16.48 2.80 -25.09
C PRO A 94 16.69 2.82 -23.56
N PRO A 95 17.35 3.85 -22.99
CA PRO A 95 17.67 3.86 -21.56
C PRO A 95 16.40 3.80 -20.73
N VAL A 96 16.41 2.91 -19.74
CA VAL A 96 15.38 2.70 -18.71
C VAL A 96 14.75 4.04 -18.30
N ARG A 97 13.57 4.34 -18.84
CA ARG A 97 12.73 5.47 -18.43
C ARG A 97 11.59 4.91 -17.58
N SER A 98 11.69 5.12 -16.27
CA SER A 98 10.85 4.54 -15.21
C SER A 98 9.76 5.51 -14.72
N ASP A 99 9.01 6.08 -15.66
CA ASP A 99 8.06 7.16 -15.41
C ASP A 99 6.79 6.68 -14.69
N ALA A 100 6.40 5.40 -14.88
CA ALA A 100 5.11 4.91 -14.43
C ALA A 100 5.02 4.67 -12.92
N PHE A 101 6.13 4.34 -12.26
CA PHE A 101 6.21 4.27 -10.80
C PHE A 101 7.65 4.53 -10.39
N ARG A 102 8.02 5.79 -10.19
CA ARG A 102 9.32 6.15 -9.63
C ARG A 102 9.46 5.60 -8.20
N TYR A 103 9.99 4.39 -8.10
CA TYR A 103 10.74 3.93 -6.94
C TYR A 103 12.11 4.59 -7.06
N GLU A 104 12.21 5.86 -6.68
CA GLU A 104 13.49 6.54 -6.58
C GLU A 104 14.38 5.75 -5.59
N THR A 105 15.37 5.05 -6.14
CA THR A 105 16.61 4.61 -5.48
C THR A 105 17.24 5.86 -4.83
N PRO A 106 17.92 5.75 -3.67
CA PRO A 106 17.97 6.82 -2.68
C PRO A 106 18.38 8.17 -3.27
N SER A 107 17.72 9.20 -2.75
CA SER A 107 18.14 10.61 -2.71
C SER A 107 19.56 10.86 -3.19
N GLN A 108 19.76 11.07 -4.49
CA GLN A 108 21.00 11.64 -5.01
C GLN A 108 20.85 13.15 -5.07
N GLY A 109 21.82 13.89 -4.51
CA GLY A 109 21.80 15.35 -4.49
C GLY A 109 21.02 15.92 -3.29
N VAL A 110 20.17 16.93 -3.53
CA VAL A 110 19.53 17.78 -2.51
C VAL A 110 18.78 16.98 -1.42
N GLU A 111 18.21 15.83 -1.77
CA GLU A 111 17.50 14.99 -0.82
C GLU A 111 18.43 14.30 0.20
N ALA A 112 19.71 14.05 -0.13
CA ALA A 112 20.65 13.44 0.81
C ALA A 112 20.94 14.36 1.99
N ASP A 113 20.96 15.68 1.76
CA ASP A 113 21.16 16.70 2.79
C ASP A 113 19.86 17.11 3.50
N ARG A 114 18.71 16.67 3.00
CA ARG A 114 17.39 17.00 3.55
C ARG A 114 17.27 16.51 5.00
N PRO A 115 16.98 17.38 5.97
CA PRO A 115 16.83 16.95 7.36
C PRO A 115 15.67 15.97 7.52
N LEU A 116 15.87 14.94 8.37
CA LEU A 116 14.79 14.09 8.84
C LEU A 116 14.05 14.79 9.99
N GLU A 117 12.72 14.81 9.94
CA GLU A 117 11.90 15.23 11.07
C GLU A 117 10.95 14.10 11.48
N HIS A 118 11.11 13.62 12.70
CA HIS A 118 10.28 12.55 13.26
C HIS A 118 8.97 13.10 13.83
N LEU A 119 7.92 12.28 13.74
CA LEU A 119 6.65 12.57 14.40
C LEU A 119 6.87 12.80 15.90
N GLU A 120 6.59 14.02 16.35
CA GLU A 120 6.89 14.46 17.71
C GLU A 120 6.21 13.60 18.78
N GLY A 121 6.97 13.25 19.82
CA GLY A 121 6.48 12.51 20.98
C GLY A 121 6.08 11.06 20.70
N TYR A 122 6.53 10.47 19.58
CA TYR A 122 6.22 9.10 19.22
C TYR A 122 7.48 8.24 19.12
N GLY A 123 7.49 7.11 19.84
CA GLY A 123 8.46 6.04 19.72
C GLY A 123 7.75 4.76 19.30
N PHE A 124 8.40 3.92 18.50
CA PHE A 124 7.85 2.66 18.01
C PHE A 124 8.48 1.45 18.69
N SER A 125 7.65 0.47 19.03
CA SER A 125 8.06 -0.84 19.53
C SER A 125 7.33 -1.95 18.75
N CYS A 126 8.09 -2.78 18.03
CA CYS A 126 7.53 -3.92 17.31
C CYS A 126 7.26 -5.07 18.29
N SER A 127 6.00 -5.48 18.43
CA SER A 127 5.63 -6.62 19.28
C SER A 127 5.88 -7.99 18.61
N GLY A 128 6.31 -8.02 17.35
CA GLY A 128 6.64 -9.26 16.64
C GLY A 128 5.42 -10.13 16.28
N LYS A 129 4.19 -9.59 16.38
CA LYS A 129 2.91 -10.31 16.10
C LYS A 129 2.66 -10.63 14.62
N SER A 130 3.63 -10.35 13.74
CA SER A 130 3.63 -10.66 12.31
C SER A 130 2.40 -10.24 11.51
N ALA A 131 1.66 -9.21 11.95
CA ALA A 131 0.55 -8.65 11.19
C ALA A 131 1.01 -8.21 9.78
N CYS A 132 2.14 -7.50 9.69
CA CYS A 132 2.72 -7.06 8.42
C CYS A 132 3.08 -8.23 7.48
N CYS A 133 3.58 -9.35 8.01
CA CYS A 133 3.91 -10.53 7.21
C CYS A 133 2.68 -11.24 6.64
N ARG A 134 1.47 -10.94 7.12
CA ARG A 134 0.21 -11.57 6.71
C ARG A 134 -0.74 -10.62 5.99
N GLN A 135 -0.32 -9.38 5.76
CA GLN A 135 -1.19 -8.32 5.26
C GLN A 135 -0.80 -7.88 3.84
N TYR A 136 0.50 -7.85 3.55
CA TYR A 136 0.99 -7.36 2.26
C TYR A 136 0.87 -8.42 1.19
N GLY A 137 0.28 -8.05 0.04
CA GLY A 137 0.19 -8.89 -1.16
C GLY A 137 1.53 -9.14 -1.84
N SER A 138 2.60 -8.46 -1.42
CA SER A 138 3.98 -8.71 -1.85
C SER A 138 4.94 -8.12 -0.83
N VAL A 139 6.06 -8.81 -0.57
CA VAL A 139 7.22 -8.22 0.11
C VAL A 139 8.22 -7.81 -0.98
N THR A 140 8.64 -6.55 -0.99
CA THR A 140 9.59 -6.05 -1.98
C THR A 140 11.03 -6.19 -1.48
N LEU A 141 11.92 -6.61 -2.37
CA LEU A 141 13.32 -6.85 -2.08
C LEU A 141 14.18 -6.22 -3.17
N THR A 142 15.28 -5.58 -2.76
CA THR A 142 16.41 -5.20 -3.61
C THR A 142 17.28 -6.42 -3.92
N ALA A 143 18.20 -6.29 -4.89
CA ALA A 143 19.22 -7.32 -5.14
C ALA A 143 20.06 -7.64 -3.88
N ASP A 144 20.41 -6.62 -3.09
CA ASP A 144 21.13 -6.79 -1.84
C ASP A 144 20.29 -7.51 -0.77
N ASP A 145 18.98 -7.24 -0.71
CA ASP A 145 18.06 -7.97 0.17
C ASP A 145 18.04 -9.46 -0.20
N VAL A 146 17.94 -9.78 -1.49
CA VAL A 146 17.97 -11.17 -1.98
C VAL A 146 19.29 -11.85 -1.61
N ALA A 147 20.41 -11.17 -1.80
CA ALA A 147 21.73 -11.70 -1.45
C ALA A 147 21.86 -11.96 0.06
N ARG A 148 21.37 -11.04 0.91
CA ARG A 148 21.35 -11.24 2.38
C ARG A 148 20.42 -12.38 2.78
N ALA A 149 19.22 -12.44 2.21
CA ALA A 149 18.26 -13.49 2.49
C ALA A 149 18.82 -14.88 2.14
N ARG A 150 19.47 -15.02 0.97
CA ARG A 150 20.13 -16.28 0.57
C ARG A 150 21.22 -16.70 1.56
N ARG A 151 22.06 -15.76 2.02
CA ARG A 151 23.08 -16.04 3.06
C ARG A 151 22.48 -16.47 4.40
N ALA A 152 21.28 -16.00 4.73
CA ALA A 152 20.55 -16.39 5.93
C ALA A 152 19.72 -17.69 5.77
N GLY A 153 19.93 -18.43 4.67
CA GLY A 153 19.17 -19.66 4.39
C GLY A 153 17.73 -19.36 3.99
N LEU A 154 17.54 -18.54 2.95
CA LEU A 154 16.23 -18.28 2.35
C LEU A 154 15.50 -19.60 2.03
N GLU A 155 14.29 -19.75 2.53
CA GLU A 155 13.41 -20.85 2.11
C GLU A 155 12.90 -20.61 0.70
N THR A 156 12.90 -21.66 -0.12
CA THR A 156 12.32 -21.66 -1.46
C THR A 156 10.96 -22.34 -1.44
N VAL A 157 10.11 -21.97 -2.40
CA VAL A 157 8.83 -22.65 -2.61
C VAL A 157 9.04 -24.06 -3.19
N PRO A 158 8.10 -25.01 -2.95
CA PRO A 158 8.18 -26.35 -3.55
C PRO A 158 8.35 -26.30 -5.07
N GLY A 159 9.26 -27.14 -5.58
CA GLY A 159 9.60 -27.22 -7.00
C GLY A 159 10.51 -26.10 -7.54
N ASP A 160 11.05 -25.24 -6.66
CA ASP A 160 11.93 -24.12 -7.02
C ASP A 160 13.25 -24.15 -6.24
N GLU A 161 13.98 -25.27 -6.31
CA GLU A 161 15.25 -25.47 -5.58
C GLU A 161 16.31 -24.39 -5.90
N ARG A 162 16.22 -23.76 -7.08
CA ARG A 162 17.09 -22.66 -7.51
C ARG A 162 16.65 -21.27 -7.00
N GLY A 163 15.46 -21.17 -6.43
CA GLY A 163 14.90 -19.91 -5.92
C GLY A 163 14.56 -18.90 -7.02
N GLU A 164 14.38 -19.35 -8.26
CA GLU A 164 14.09 -18.50 -9.43
C GLU A 164 12.64 -18.04 -9.44
N LYS A 165 11.72 -18.88 -8.94
CA LYS A 165 10.27 -18.61 -8.85
C LYS A 165 9.85 -18.11 -7.47
N THR A 166 10.77 -18.07 -6.51
CA THR A 166 10.61 -17.52 -5.17
C THR A 166 10.52 -15.99 -5.23
N PHE A 167 11.20 -15.40 -6.20
CA PHE A 167 11.23 -13.97 -6.47
C PHE A 167 10.77 -13.68 -7.89
N LEU A 168 9.69 -12.93 -8.03
CA LEU A 168 9.22 -12.45 -9.33
C LEU A 168 9.58 -10.97 -9.52
N PRO A 169 9.71 -10.49 -10.77
CA PRO A 169 9.86 -9.06 -11.02
C PRO A 169 8.80 -8.23 -10.28
N LEU A 170 9.21 -7.12 -9.69
CA LEU A 170 8.26 -6.26 -8.99
C LEU A 170 7.27 -5.62 -9.98
N PHE A 171 7.76 -5.20 -11.15
CA PHE A 171 7.00 -4.60 -12.26
C PHE A 171 7.29 -5.32 -13.58
N GLY A 172 6.26 -5.46 -14.41
CA GLY A 172 6.38 -6.06 -15.74
C GLY A 172 7.03 -7.45 -15.74
N GLY A 173 7.62 -7.82 -16.87
CA GLY A 173 8.29 -9.11 -17.10
C GLY A 173 9.81 -9.03 -17.10
N VAL A 174 10.39 -7.82 -17.13
CA VAL A 174 11.84 -7.62 -17.21
C VAL A 174 12.45 -7.75 -15.81
N ARG A 175 13.67 -8.32 -15.71
CA ARG A 175 14.44 -8.29 -14.46
C ARG A 175 14.67 -6.83 -14.03
N THR A 176 13.93 -6.41 -13.02
CA THR A 176 14.05 -5.11 -12.39
C THR A 176 15.01 -5.19 -11.20
N GLU A 177 15.51 -4.04 -10.73
CA GLU A 177 16.35 -3.96 -9.52
C GLU A 177 15.64 -4.46 -8.25
N ARG A 178 14.32 -4.63 -8.33
CA ARG A 178 13.47 -5.07 -7.23
C ARG A 178 12.65 -6.30 -7.63
N VAL A 179 12.50 -7.20 -6.66
CA VAL A 179 11.67 -8.39 -6.81
C VAL A 179 10.60 -8.42 -5.73
N ALA A 180 9.51 -9.13 -6.02
CA ALA A 180 8.45 -9.48 -5.09
C ALA A 180 8.64 -10.93 -4.62
N MET A 181 8.60 -11.14 -3.31
CA MET A 181 8.59 -12.48 -2.72
C MET A 181 7.24 -13.17 -2.94
N THR A 182 7.27 -14.45 -3.31
CA THR A 182 6.09 -15.32 -3.33
C THR A 182 5.45 -15.43 -1.96
N LEU A 183 4.12 -15.50 -1.91
CA LEU A 183 3.35 -15.66 -0.68
C LEU A 183 2.75 -17.07 -0.57
N VAL A 184 2.54 -17.51 0.68
CA VAL A 184 1.91 -18.79 1.03
C VAL A 184 0.71 -18.51 1.94
N ASP A 185 -0.49 -18.80 1.45
CA ASP A 185 -1.78 -18.55 2.11
C ASP A 185 -1.92 -17.11 2.61
N GLY A 186 -1.50 -16.16 1.78
CA GLY A 186 -1.52 -14.73 2.12
C GLY A 186 -0.39 -14.26 3.03
N ARG A 187 0.55 -15.15 3.38
CA ARG A 187 1.66 -14.87 4.30
C ARG A 187 2.99 -14.84 3.56
N CYS A 188 3.93 -14.06 4.07
CA CYS A 188 5.32 -14.07 3.61
C CYS A 188 5.88 -15.49 3.72
N LEU A 189 6.57 -15.98 2.67
CA LEU A 189 7.21 -17.30 2.66
C LEU A 189 8.16 -17.52 3.84
N GLN A 190 8.76 -16.46 4.36
CA GLN A 190 9.70 -16.52 5.48
C GLN A 190 9.03 -16.36 6.85
N LEU A 191 7.70 -16.44 6.93
CA LEU A 191 6.98 -16.40 8.21
C LEU A 191 6.88 -17.82 8.78
N THR A 192 7.49 -18.04 9.94
CA THR A 192 7.48 -19.34 10.62
C THR A 192 6.17 -19.58 11.37
N ASP A 193 5.95 -20.82 11.80
CA ASP A 193 4.78 -21.21 12.60
C ASP A 193 4.73 -20.52 13.97
N SER A 194 5.88 -20.08 14.50
CA SER A 194 5.95 -19.25 15.71
C SER A 194 5.51 -17.80 15.48
N GLY A 195 5.15 -17.45 14.24
CA GLY A 195 4.77 -16.10 13.85
C GLY A 195 5.96 -15.14 13.78
N ARG A 196 7.18 -15.64 13.65
CA ARG A 196 8.42 -14.86 13.57
C ARG A 196 9.01 -14.91 12.16
N CYS A 197 9.90 -13.97 11.85
CA CYS A 197 10.58 -13.96 10.56
C CYS A 197 11.74 -14.96 10.57
N GLY A 198 11.66 -16.02 9.78
CA GLY A 198 12.70 -17.05 9.68
C GLY A 198 14.05 -16.50 9.22
N LEU A 199 14.07 -15.49 8.36
CA LEU A 199 15.33 -14.80 7.99
C LEU A 199 16.00 -14.15 9.19
N GLU A 200 15.22 -13.53 10.09
CA GLU A 200 15.77 -12.93 11.30
C GLU A 200 16.21 -13.98 12.31
N GLU A 201 15.45 -15.06 12.48
CA GLU A 201 15.83 -16.14 13.39
C GLU A 201 17.15 -16.80 12.97
N ARG A 202 17.38 -16.98 11.67
CA ARG A 202 18.58 -17.62 11.13
C ARG A 202 19.76 -16.67 10.92
N GLY A 203 19.50 -15.42 10.52
CA GLY A 203 20.53 -14.47 10.09
C GLY A 203 20.57 -13.15 10.87
N GLY A 204 19.77 -13.01 11.92
CA GLY A 204 19.66 -11.80 12.74
C GLY A 204 18.87 -10.66 12.06
N PRO A 205 18.70 -9.51 12.76
CA PRO A 205 17.84 -8.41 12.28
C PRO A 205 18.21 -7.85 10.90
N LEU A 206 19.49 -7.90 10.53
CA LEU A 206 19.99 -7.39 9.24
C LEU A 206 19.72 -8.32 8.05
N ALA A 207 19.35 -9.59 8.31
CA ALA A 207 18.93 -10.53 7.28
C ALA A 207 17.54 -10.19 6.71
N LYS A 208 16.73 -9.43 7.45
CA LYS A 208 15.44 -8.92 6.94
C LYS A 208 15.67 -8.00 5.73
N PRO A 209 14.76 -8.04 4.74
CA PRO A 209 14.73 -7.06 3.67
C PRO A 209 14.63 -5.64 4.23
N ILE A 210 15.20 -4.66 3.51
CA ILE A 210 15.23 -3.29 4.02
C ILE A 210 13.85 -2.72 4.27
N ALA A 211 12.90 -3.02 3.37
CA ALA A 211 11.50 -2.65 3.54
C ALA A 211 10.90 -3.17 4.84
N CYS A 212 11.26 -4.39 5.26
CA CYS A 212 10.77 -4.99 6.51
C CYS A 212 11.42 -4.38 7.76
N ARG A 213 12.67 -3.91 7.65
CA ARG A 213 13.39 -3.27 8.76
C ARG A 213 12.92 -1.85 9.04
N VAL A 214 12.57 -1.13 7.98
CA VAL A 214 12.13 0.27 8.06
C VAL A 214 10.64 0.37 8.35
N TYR A 215 9.86 -0.67 8.06
CA TYR A 215 8.45 -0.72 8.41
C TYR A 215 8.26 -0.62 9.95
N PRO A 216 7.35 0.25 10.45
CA PRO A 216 6.27 0.94 9.73
C PRO A 216 6.58 2.38 9.32
N ALA A 217 7.84 2.81 9.20
CA ALA A 217 8.15 4.18 8.81
C ALA A 217 7.56 4.52 7.42
N SER A 218 6.92 5.68 7.35
CA SER A 218 6.49 6.37 6.14
C SER A 218 7.35 7.60 5.98
N LEU A 219 8.01 7.73 4.83
CA LEU A 219 8.97 8.79 4.55
C LEU A 219 8.47 9.64 3.39
N LEU A 220 8.38 10.95 3.62
CA LEU A 220 7.87 11.88 2.62
C LEU A 220 8.62 13.22 2.66
N ASP A 221 9.23 13.61 1.55
CA ASP A 221 9.88 14.90 1.34
C ASP A 221 8.83 15.96 0.99
N ASP A 222 8.74 16.99 1.85
CA ASP A 222 7.86 18.15 1.67
C ASP A 222 8.57 19.35 1.01
N GLY A 223 9.81 19.16 0.54
CA GLY A 223 10.63 20.20 -0.08
C GLY A 223 11.49 20.99 0.90
N GLU A 224 11.27 20.86 2.22
CA GLU A 224 12.11 21.41 3.30
C GLU A 224 12.74 20.28 4.13
N ARG A 225 11.96 19.24 4.44
CA ARG A 225 12.33 18.11 5.31
C ARG A 225 11.74 16.79 4.83
N ILE A 226 12.39 15.68 5.19
CA ILE A 226 11.78 14.35 5.08
C ILE A 226 11.02 14.08 6.37
N ARG A 227 9.69 14.05 6.26
CA ARG A 227 8.78 13.69 7.35
C ARG A 227 8.85 12.19 7.60
N VAL A 228 9.23 11.79 8.80
CA VAL A 228 9.26 10.40 9.27
C VAL A 228 8.02 10.15 10.13
N SER A 229 6.99 9.55 9.54
CA SER A 229 5.74 9.18 10.21
C SER A 229 5.51 7.66 10.14
N VAL A 230 4.31 7.21 10.46
CA VAL A 230 3.93 5.79 10.51
C VAL A 230 2.97 5.40 9.40
N ALA A 231 3.13 4.18 8.90
CA ALA A 231 2.11 3.46 8.17
C ALA A 231 1.08 2.92 9.18
N LEU A 232 -0.10 3.52 9.21
CA LEU A 232 -1.15 3.30 10.21
C LEU A 232 -1.91 1.97 10.03
N GLU A 233 -1.30 1.01 9.35
CA GLU A 233 -1.84 -0.33 9.13
C GLU A 233 -1.23 -1.37 10.05
N CYS A 234 -0.18 -1.00 10.79
CA CYS A 234 0.46 -1.87 11.76
C CYS A 234 -0.24 -1.77 13.10
N ASP A 235 -0.69 -2.90 13.66
CA ASP A 235 -1.26 -2.94 15.01
C ASP A 235 -0.29 -2.35 16.06
N CYS A 236 1.01 -2.65 15.92
CA CYS A 236 2.04 -2.19 16.84
C CYS A 236 2.18 -0.66 16.87
N VAL A 237 1.69 0.06 15.86
CA VAL A 237 1.73 1.53 15.86
C VAL A 237 0.82 2.10 16.96
N PHE A 238 -0.37 1.54 17.11
CA PHE A 238 -1.31 1.96 18.15
C PHE A 238 -0.91 1.41 19.52
N GLU A 239 -0.39 0.17 19.58
CA GLU A 239 0.18 -0.39 20.82
C GLU A 239 1.36 0.44 21.35
N SER A 240 2.12 1.08 20.46
CA SER A 240 3.29 1.87 20.84
C SER A 240 2.93 3.22 21.49
N LEU A 241 1.68 3.69 21.39
CA LEU A 241 1.27 4.96 21.99
C LEU A 241 1.51 4.98 23.50
N ASP A 242 1.46 3.84 24.16
CA ASP A 242 1.65 3.70 25.61
C ASP A 242 3.08 3.32 26.01
N THR A 243 4.05 3.41 25.09
CA THR A 243 5.41 2.93 25.33
C THR A 243 6.48 3.95 24.93
N SER A 244 7.63 3.91 25.61
CA SER A 244 8.83 4.65 25.22
C SER A 244 9.63 3.88 24.16
N GLY A 245 9.06 3.71 22.97
CA GLY A 245 9.69 3.01 21.85
C GLY A 245 10.91 3.75 21.27
N ALA A 246 11.55 3.13 20.27
CA ALA A 246 12.68 3.71 19.55
C ALA A 246 12.20 4.65 18.41
N PRO A 247 13.06 5.55 17.89
CA PRO A 247 12.80 6.23 16.63
C PRO A 247 12.48 5.23 15.50
N LEU A 248 11.63 5.66 14.55
CA LEU A 248 11.21 4.80 13.43
C LEU A 248 12.34 4.44 12.46
N VAL A 249 13.29 5.36 12.31
CA VAL A 249 14.54 5.16 11.56
C VAL A 249 15.66 5.89 12.31
N ASP A 250 16.89 5.45 12.13
CA ASP A 250 18.06 6.15 12.62
C ASP A 250 18.52 7.22 11.62
N GLY A 251 19.23 8.24 12.11
CA GLY A 251 19.83 9.29 11.27
C GLY A 251 19.25 10.68 11.50
N ALA A 252 19.86 11.68 10.86
CA ALA A 252 19.45 13.08 10.94
C ALA A 252 19.13 13.67 9.55
N ARG A 253 19.56 13.04 8.46
CA ARG A 253 19.35 13.49 7.08
C ARG A 253 18.97 12.34 6.14
N GLY A 254 18.46 12.66 4.96
CA GLY A 254 18.09 11.68 3.93
C GLY A 254 19.22 10.71 3.56
N GLY A 255 20.47 11.20 3.52
CA GLY A 255 21.65 10.38 3.24
C GLY A 255 21.98 9.33 4.31
N ASP A 256 21.41 9.46 5.51
CA ASP A 256 21.56 8.46 6.58
C ASP A 256 20.56 7.31 6.43
N LEU A 257 19.52 7.49 5.59
CA LEU A 257 18.54 6.43 5.36
C LEU A 257 19.19 5.25 4.64
N PRO A 258 18.84 4.01 5.02
CA PRO A 258 19.36 2.85 4.32
C PRO A 258 19.06 2.86 2.82
N SER A 259 20.01 2.40 2.01
CA SER A 259 19.80 2.24 0.57
C SER A 259 18.58 1.36 0.27
N GLY A 260 17.79 1.76 -0.73
CA GLY A 260 16.57 1.06 -1.17
C GLY A 260 15.30 1.47 -0.45
N VAL A 261 15.40 2.31 0.59
CA VAL A 261 14.24 2.95 1.23
C VAL A 261 13.61 3.96 0.27
N ARG A 262 12.28 3.98 0.22
CA ARG A 262 11.52 4.92 -0.62
C ARG A 262 11.18 6.16 0.20
N VAL A 263 11.50 7.33 -0.34
CA VAL A 263 11.00 8.62 0.14
C VAL A 263 10.01 9.11 -0.91
N ALA A 264 8.73 9.26 -0.54
CA ALA A 264 7.75 9.89 -1.41
C ALA A 264 8.00 11.41 -1.46
N ARG A 265 7.53 12.10 -2.50
CA ARG A 265 7.61 13.56 -2.56
C ARG A 265 6.23 14.13 -2.80
N ILE A 266 5.88 15.20 -2.09
CA ILE A 266 4.65 15.95 -2.39
C ILE A 266 4.80 16.58 -3.79
N PRO A 267 3.77 16.61 -4.65
CA PRO A 267 3.82 17.38 -5.90
C PRO A 267 4.12 18.88 -5.66
N GLU A 268 4.68 19.61 -6.63
CA GLU A 268 4.89 21.06 -6.51
C GLU A 268 3.55 21.82 -6.38
N ALA A 269 2.52 21.33 -7.08
CA ALA A 269 1.15 21.81 -7.00
C ALA A 269 0.25 20.67 -6.53
N VAL A 270 -0.41 20.86 -5.40
CA VAL A 270 -1.29 19.86 -4.77
C VAL A 270 -2.74 20.24 -5.02
N LEU A 271 -3.55 19.26 -5.43
CA LEU A 271 -4.98 19.42 -5.59
C LEU A 271 -5.66 19.46 -4.22
N VAL A 272 -6.36 20.54 -3.91
CA VAL A 272 -7.00 20.73 -2.60
C VAL A 272 -8.46 20.31 -2.63
N ALA A 273 -9.21 20.86 -3.59
CA ALA A 273 -10.64 20.63 -3.79
C ALA A 273 -11.02 20.99 -5.23
N GLY A 274 -11.96 20.29 -5.85
CA GLY A 274 -12.34 20.51 -7.24
C GLY A 274 -11.13 20.59 -8.19
N ALA A 275 -10.95 21.72 -8.87
CA ALA A 275 -9.78 22.02 -9.72
C ALA A 275 -8.74 22.94 -9.04
N GLN A 276 -8.95 23.29 -7.76
CA GLN A 276 -8.14 24.24 -7.03
C GLN A 276 -6.84 23.59 -6.55
N THR A 277 -5.71 24.20 -6.88
CA THR A 277 -4.39 23.77 -6.42
C THR A 277 -3.78 24.76 -5.43
N ARG A 278 -2.81 24.27 -4.65
CA ARG A 278 -1.93 25.06 -3.77
C ARG A 278 -0.49 24.60 -3.92
N SER A 279 0.45 25.48 -3.57
CA SER A 279 1.87 25.12 -3.60
C SER A 279 2.18 24.07 -2.54
N ARG A 280 3.22 23.28 -2.77
CA ARG A 280 3.77 22.34 -1.80
C ARG A 280 4.00 22.99 -0.43
N GLU A 281 4.63 24.17 -0.42
CA GLU A 281 4.97 24.90 0.80
C GLU A 281 3.74 25.31 1.61
N GLU A 282 2.69 25.80 0.93
CA GLU A 282 1.44 26.21 1.58
C GLU A 282 0.74 25.01 2.23
N ILE A 283 0.70 23.88 1.53
CA ILE A 283 0.10 22.64 2.04
C ILE A 283 0.92 22.05 3.19
N ALA A 284 2.24 22.06 3.10
CA ALA A 284 3.10 21.58 4.18
C ALA A 284 2.85 22.39 5.47
N ARG A 285 2.85 23.72 5.36
CA ARG A 285 2.56 24.63 6.48
C ARG A 285 1.17 24.42 7.04
N TRP A 286 0.15 24.36 6.19
CA TRP A 286 -1.24 24.17 6.61
C TRP A 286 -1.42 22.84 7.33
N SER A 287 -0.93 21.74 6.76
CA SER A 287 -1.09 20.39 7.30
C SER A 287 -0.44 20.26 8.69
N LEU A 288 0.74 20.85 8.90
CA LEU A 288 1.38 20.92 10.22
C LEU A 288 0.59 21.79 11.21
N GLY A 289 0.05 22.92 10.74
CA GLY A 289 -0.81 23.79 11.53
C GLY A 289 -2.07 23.06 12.03
N VAL A 290 -2.73 22.32 11.14
CA VAL A 290 -3.90 21.50 11.48
C VAL A 290 -3.50 20.36 12.43
N ALA A 291 -2.39 19.66 12.18
CA ALA A 291 -1.90 18.59 13.04
C ALA A 291 -1.63 19.06 14.48
N ARG A 292 -1.14 20.29 14.66
CA ARG A 292 -0.89 20.91 15.98
C ARG A 292 -2.16 21.42 16.66
N ALA A 293 -3.11 21.94 15.89
CA ALA A 293 -4.38 22.46 16.41
C ALA A 293 -5.42 21.37 16.67
N LEU A 294 -5.15 20.12 16.26
CA LEU A 294 -6.05 18.99 16.41
C LEU A 294 -6.40 18.76 17.89
N THR A 295 -7.69 18.60 18.15
CA THR A 295 -8.22 18.13 19.43
C THR A 295 -8.85 16.75 19.23
N PRO A 296 -8.83 15.88 20.26
CA PRO A 296 -9.22 14.50 20.08
C PRO A 296 -10.73 14.28 19.93
N GLU A 297 -11.57 15.22 20.31
CA GLU A 297 -13.02 15.08 20.29
C GLU A 297 -13.60 15.26 18.88
N ARG A 298 -14.63 14.46 18.56
CA ARG A 298 -15.41 14.58 17.31
C ARG A 298 -14.53 14.60 16.06
N VAL A 299 -13.50 13.76 16.04
CA VAL A 299 -12.51 13.71 14.94
C VAL A 299 -13.16 13.51 13.56
N PRO A 300 -14.06 12.53 13.33
CA PRO A 300 -14.69 12.35 12.03
C PRO A 300 -15.46 13.58 11.56
N GLU A 301 -16.18 14.21 12.48
CA GLU A 301 -16.96 15.41 12.23
C GLU A 301 -16.11 16.63 11.87
N LYS A 302 -15.01 16.84 12.59
CA LYS A 302 -14.10 17.96 12.33
C LYS A 302 -13.33 17.77 11.01
N LEU A 303 -13.00 16.52 10.65
CA LEU A 303 -12.46 16.21 9.33
C LEU A 303 -13.45 16.53 8.21
N ALA A 304 -14.72 16.18 8.38
CA ALA A 304 -15.76 16.50 7.41
C ALA A 304 -16.02 18.00 7.29
N ALA A 305 -16.01 18.74 8.41
CA ALA A 305 -16.09 20.20 8.41
C ALA A 305 -14.89 20.83 7.69
N LEU A 306 -13.67 20.33 7.94
CA LEU A 306 -12.47 20.82 7.27
C LEU A 306 -12.52 20.55 5.77
N ALA A 307 -12.98 19.36 5.35
CA ALA A 307 -13.19 19.04 3.94
C ALA A 307 -14.20 19.98 3.28
N ALA A 308 -15.35 20.23 3.92
CA ALA A 308 -16.36 21.15 3.41
C ALA A 308 -15.83 22.59 3.30
N ALA A 309 -15.02 23.03 4.25
CA ALA A 309 -14.37 24.34 4.20
C ALA A 309 -13.35 24.45 3.04
N LEU A 310 -12.64 23.37 2.72
CA LEU A 310 -11.76 23.33 1.55
C LEU A 310 -12.55 23.35 0.23
N GLU A 311 -13.69 22.65 0.14
CA GLU A 311 -14.57 22.69 -1.04
C GLU A 311 -15.21 24.06 -1.28
N ALA A 312 -15.49 24.81 -0.20
CA ALA A 312 -16.05 26.16 -0.29
C ALA A 312 -15.00 27.27 -0.56
N LEU A 313 -13.70 26.93 -0.54
CA LEU A 313 -12.59 27.86 -0.56
C LEU A 313 -12.50 28.64 -1.88
N GLN A 314 -12.56 29.97 -1.82
CA GLN A 314 -12.40 30.79 -3.01
C GLN A 314 -10.92 30.92 -3.41
N PRO A 315 -10.61 31.20 -4.69
CA PRO A 315 -9.23 31.46 -5.12
C PRO A 315 -8.59 32.60 -4.33
N GLY A 316 -7.39 32.35 -3.77
CA GLY A 316 -6.63 33.33 -3.00
C GLY A 316 -6.97 33.39 -1.51
N GLU A 317 -8.02 32.72 -1.06
CA GLU A 317 -8.32 32.60 0.38
C GLU A 317 -7.31 31.67 1.08
N PRO A 318 -6.95 31.98 2.34
CA PRO A 318 -6.08 31.14 3.14
C PRO A 318 -6.76 29.79 3.44
N LEU A 319 -5.96 28.72 3.51
CA LEU A 319 -6.47 27.41 3.89
C LEU A 319 -7.08 27.41 5.30
N PRO A 320 -8.24 26.77 5.51
CA PRO A 320 -8.97 26.76 6.78
C PRO A 320 -8.19 26.03 7.90
N ALA A 321 -8.29 26.54 9.13
CA ALA A 321 -7.70 25.90 10.31
C ALA A 321 -8.55 24.71 10.81
N TRP A 322 -8.04 23.96 11.80
CA TRP A 322 -8.80 22.90 12.47
C TRP A 322 -10.10 23.48 13.10
N PRO A 323 -11.28 22.93 12.80
CA PRO A 323 -12.54 23.49 13.27
C PRO A 323 -12.67 23.48 14.81
N ALA A 324 -13.01 24.62 15.39
CA ALA A 324 -13.27 24.76 16.82
C ALA A 324 -14.61 24.11 17.22
N SER A 325 -15.61 24.21 16.34
CA SER A 325 -16.96 23.69 16.55
C SER A 325 -17.24 22.46 15.71
N SER A 326 -18.32 21.80 16.05
CA SER A 326 -18.86 20.68 15.29
C SER A 326 -19.38 21.13 13.90
N PRO A 327 -19.37 20.22 12.91
CA PRO A 327 -19.85 20.46 11.56
C PRO A 327 -21.31 20.88 11.56
N ASP A 328 -21.68 21.61 10.51
CA ASP A 328 -23.06 21.80 10.14
C ASP A 328 -23.67 20.51 9.54
N ARG A 329 -24.95 20.58 9.18
CA ARG A 329 -25.65 19.48 8.52
C ARG A 329 -25.02 19.09 7.19
N THR A 330 -24.49 20.05 6.44
CA THR A 330 -23.87 19.85 5.13
C THR A 330 -22.65 18.92 5.23
N ALA A 331 -21.74 19.19 6.15
CA ALA A 331 -20.57 18.35 6.38
C ALA A 331 -20.94 16.94 6.90
N SER A 332 -21.96 16.83 7.75
CA SER A 332 -22.50 15.53 8.18
C SER A 332 -23.05 14.71 7.00
N ASP A 333 -23.81 15.35 6.09
CA ASP A 333 -24.37 14.69 4.91
C ASP A 333 -23.27 14.26 3.91
N ALA A 334 -22.23 15.07 3.73
CA ALA A 334 -21.06 14.71 2.93
C ALA A 334 -20.30 13.50 3.51
N LEU A 335 -20.14 13.44 4.83
CA LEU A 335 -19.52 12.31 5.50
C LEU A 335 -20.37 11.02 5.37
N TYR A 336 -21.68 11.14 5.48
CA TYR A 336 -22.59 10.00 5.25
C TYR A 336 -22.46 9.45 3.82
N ALA A 337 -22.39 10.34 2.82
CA ALA A 337 -22.15 9.95 1.43
C ALA A 337 -20.77 9.27 1.25
N ALA A 338 -19.72 9.82 1.86
CA ALA A 338 -18.38 9.25 1.82
C ALA A 338 -18.32 7.83 2.41
N ILE A 339 -19.06 7.57 3.49
CA ILE A 339 -19.23 6.23 4.06
C ILE A 339 -19.89 5.27 3.06
N GLY A 340 -20.91 5.73 2.32
CA GLY A 340 -21.54 4.95 1.26
C GLY A 340 -20.54 4.54 0.16
N THR A 341 -19.75 5.49 -0.33
CA THR A 341 -18.68 5.23 -1.31
C THR A 341 -17.64 4.25 -0.75
N PHE A 342 -17.22 4.44 0.50
CA PHE A 342 -16.26 3.55 1.16
C PHE A 342 -16.81 2.12 1.30
N ALA A 343 -18.08 1.96 1.70
CA ALA A 343 -18.73 0.66 1.82
C ALA A 343 -18.80 -0.10 0.48
N THR A 344 -19.13 0.60 -0.60
CA THR A 344 -19.14 0.02 -1.96
C THR A 344 -17.75 -0.47 -2.37
N ARG A 345 -16.72 0.36 -2.18
CA ARG A 345 -15.32 0.00 -2.45
C ARG A 345 -14.86 -1.21 -1.63
N MET A 346 -15.22 -1.26 -0.36
CA MET A 346 -14.89 -2.38 0.53
C MET A 346 -15.62 -3.66 0.16
N ALA A 347 -16.88 -3.59 -0.28
CA ALA A 347 -17.58 -4.75 -0.81
C ALA A 347 -16.90 -5.31 -2.07
N ALA A 348 -16.51 -4.45 -3.01
CA ALA A 348 -15.77 -4.87 -4.20
C ALA A 348 -14.41 -5.48 -3.86
N ALA A 349 -13.65 -4.84 -2.96
CA ALA A 349 -12.35 -5.34 -2.52
C ALA A 349 -12.45 -6.69 -1.78
N ALA A 350 -13.50 -6.90 -0.99
CA ALA A 350 -13.78 -8.17 -0.31
C ALA A 350 -14.16 -9.27 -1.30
N ALA A 351 -14.99 -8.97 -2.31
CA ALA A 351 -15.34 -9.91 -3.36
C ALA A 351 -14.11 -10.33 -4.17
N ALA A 352 -13.29 -9.37 -4.60
CA ALA A 352 -12.04 -9.63 -5.31
C ALA A 352 -11.05 -10.45 -4.47
N ALA A 353 -10.96 -10.19 -3.16
CA ALA A 353 -10.12 -10.99 -2.27
C ALA A 353 -10.61 -12.44 -2.14
N ALA A 354 -11.93 -12.66 -2.09
CA ALA A 354 -12.52 -14.00 -1.95
C ALA A 354 -12.32 -14.89 -3.18
N GLU A 355 -12.06 -14.30 -4.36
CA GLU A 355 -11.88 -15.04 -5.62
C GLU A 355 -10.57 -15.84 -5.66
N TRP A 356 -9.50 -15.31 -5.07
CA TRP A 356 -8.17 -15.90 -5.22
C TRP A 356 -7.41 -16.13 -3.91
N ARG A 357 -7.80 -15.51 -2.79
CA ARG A 357 -7.13 -15.73 -1.50
C ARG A 357 -7.76 -16.90 -0.73
N SER A 358 -6.96 -17.62 0.05
CA SER A 358 -7.44 -18.69 0.94
C SER A 358 -8.43 -18.16 1.98
N ASP A 359 -9.25 -19.04 2.55
CA ASP A 359 -10.18 -18.68 3.64
C ASP A 359 -9.45 -18.22 4.91
N SER A 360 -8.20 -18.67 5.09
CA SER A 360 -7.33 -18.32 6.22
C SER A 360 -6.53 -17.03 6.01
N ASP A 361 -6.57 -16.44 4.81
CA ASP A 361 -5.83 -15.22 4.48
C ASP A 361 -6.35 -14.02 5.28
N ARG A 362 -5.47 -13.42 6.08
CA ARG A 362 -5.80 -12.28 6.95
C ARG A 362 -6.32 -11.08 6.16
N THR A 363 -5.79 -10.78 4.98
CA THR A 363 -6.26 -9.66 4.15
C THR A 363 -7.67 -9.89 3.63
N ARG A 364 -8.03 -11.14 3.30
CA ARG A 364 -9.41 -11.50 2.94
C ARG A 364 -10.34 -11.26 4.12
N LEU A 365 -10.01 -11.79 5.29
CA LEU A 365 -10.81 -11.64 6.51
C LEU A 365 -10.99 -10.17 6.90
N LEU A 366 -9.91 -9.37 6.83
CA LEU A 366 -9.93 -7.92 7.06
C LEU A 366 -10.90 -7.21 6.13
N ARG A 367 -10.81 -7.46 4.81
CA ARG A 367 -11.69 -6.82 3.84
C ARG A 367 -13.15 -7.20 4.03
N GLN A 368 -13.44 -8.47 4.34
CA GLN A 368 -14.80 -8.92 4.64
C GLN A 368 -15.38 -8.20 5.86
N ALA A 369 -14.64 -8.17 6.98
CA ALA A 369 -15.08 -7.53 8.22
C ALA A 369 -15.28 -6.02 8.04
N VAL A 370 -14.36 -5.33 7.35
CA VAL A 370 -14.46 -3.89 7.09
C VAL A 370 -15.60 -3.57 6.12
N ALA A 371 -15.84 -4.42 5.12
CA ALA A 371 -16.98 -4.28 4.21
C ALA A 371 -18.32 -4.45 4.94
N GLU A 372 -18.42 -5.40 5.87
CA GLU A 372 -19.60 -5.55 6.71
C GLU A 372 -19.83 -4.34 7.62
N ALA A 373 -18.79 -3.90 8.34
CA ALA A 373 -18.88 -2.77 9.26
C ALA A 373 -19.29 -1.47 8.53
N SER A 374 -18.66 -1.15 7.40
CA SER A 374 -19.00 0.04 6.60
C SER A 374 -20.41 -0.04 5.99
N ARG A 375 -20.85 -1.20 5.47
CA ARG A 375 -22.23 -1.39 4.98
C ARG A 375 -23.25 -1.18 6.09
N LYS A 376 -22.99 -1.68 7.31
CA LYS A 376 -23.88 -1.49 8.46
C LYS A 376 -24.11 0.01 8.74
N ILE A 377 -23.05 0.81 8.73
CA ILE A 377 -23.15 2.27 8.88
C ILE A 377 -23.90 2.90 7.70
N ALA A 378 -23.51 2.56 6.46
CA ALA A 378 -24.07 3.14 5.24
C ALA A 378 -25.55 2.81 4.99
N SER A 379 -26.03 1.67 5.50
CA SER A 379 -27.40 1.19 5.27
C SER A 379 -28.49 1.96 6.03
N ASN A 380 -28.12 2.70 7.08
CA ASN A 380 -29.08 3.33 7.97
C ASN A 380 -28.50 4.57 8.64
N ARG A 381 -29.10 5.74 8.38
CA ARG A 381 -28.69 7.01 8.99
C ARG A 381 -28.64 6.95 10.52
N ALA A 382 -29.52 6.21 11.19
CA ALA A 382 -29.47 6.05 12.64
C ALA A 382 -28.24 5.25 13.12
N GLN A 383 -27.71 4.31 12.33
CA GLN A 383 -26.44 3.65 12.64
C GLN A 383 -25.26 4.61 12.47
N PHE A 384 -25.30 5.45 11.44
CA PHE A 384 -24.31 6.51 11.24
C PHE A 384 -24.27 7.51 12.39
N GLU A 385 -25.43 8.05 12.81
CA GLU A 385 -25.48 8.98 13.94
C GLU A 385 -25.02 8.33 15.26
N ARG A 386 -25.29 7.03 15.45
CA ARG A 386 -24.75 6.28 16.59
C ARG A 386 -23.23 6.15 16.53
N ALA A 387 -22.67 5.80 15.37
CA ALA A 387 -21.23 5.67 15.20
C ALA A 387 -20.49 7.02 15.36
N LEU A 388 -21.15 8.12 14.98
CA LEU A 388 -20.66 9.49 15.23
C LEU A 388 -20.63 9.83 16.72
N ALA A 389 -21.70 9.52 17.44
CA ALA A 389 -21.82 9.82 18.87
C ALA A 389 -20.92 8.94 19.76
N ASP A 390 -20.55 7.74 19.30
CA ASP A 390 -19.66 6.84 20.03
C ASP A 390 -18.20 7.26 19.86
N GLU A 391 -17.48 7.46 20.96
CA GLU A 391 -16.10 7.97 20.96
C GLU A 391 -15.13 7.04 21.72
N PRO A 392 -15.01 5.76 21.32
CA PRO A 392 -14.36 4.74 22.14
C PRO A 392 -12.84 4.89 22.21
N ARG A 393 -12.21 5.62 21.27
CA ARG A 393 -10.75 5.63 21.05
C ARG A 393 -10.20 7.01 20.69
N LEU A 394 -10.67 8.05 21.36
CA LEU A 394 -10.32 9.45 21.10
C LEU A 394 -8.82 9.70 20.87
N ARG A 395 -7.96 9.11 21.71
CA ARG A 395 -6.50 9.25 21.58
C ARG A 395 -5.95 8.61 20.31
N ASP A 396 -6.41 7.42 19.96
CA ASP A 396 -5.93 6.67 18.80
C ASP A 396 -6.39 7.34 17.50
N GLU A 397 -7.62 7.86 17.49
CA GLU A 397 -8.18 8.63 16.38
C GLU A 397 -7.43 9.94 16.15
N ALA A 398 -7.14 10.68 17.22
CA ALA A 398 -6.34 11.89 17.18
C ALA A 398 -4.92 11.61 16.65
N PHE A 399 -4.28 10.55 17.16
CA PHE A 399 -2.96 10.13 16.69
C PHE A 399 -2.99 9.75 15.21
N PHE A 400 -3.99 8.98 14.79
CA PHE A 400 -4.17 8.56 13.40
C PHE A 400 -4.20 9.78 12.46
N VAL A 401 -5.02 10.78 12.76
CA VAL A 401 -5.10 12.00 11.94
C VAL A 401 -3.81 12.81 12.00
N ARG A 402 -3.22 12.97 13.19
CA ARG A 402 -1.96 13.70 13.37
C ARG A 402 -0.83 13.09 12.55
N ALA A 403 -0.70 11.76 12.55
CA ALA A 403 0.34 11.06 11.80
C ALA A 403 0.19 11.22 10.27
N VAL A 404 -1.04 11.18 9.76
CA VAL A 404 -1.37 11.42 8.34
C VAL A 404 -1.04 12.86 7.94
N LEU A 405 -1.49 13.85 8.74
CA LEU A 405 -1.27 15.27 8.45
C LEU A 405 0.21 15.67 8.60
N PHE A 406 0.92 15.15 9.60
CA PHE A 406 2.34 15.42 9.78
C PHE A 406 3.18 14.96 8.57
N SER A 407 2.77 13.86 7.93
CA SER A 407 3.46 13.33 6.74
C SER A 407 2.83 13.73 5.42
N HIS A 408 1.84 14.64 5.42
CA HIS A 408 1.19 15.14 4.20
C HIS A 408 0.63 14.04 3.28
N GLN A 409 0.28 12.88 3.83
CA GLN A 409 -0.14 11.71 3.03
C GLN A 409 -1.42 11.98 2.20
N LEU A 410 -2.25 12.95 2.61
CA LEU A 410 -3.45 13.35 1.88
C LEU A 410 -3.15 14.03 0.53
N SER A 411 -1.92 14.48 0.30
CA SER A 411 -1.53 15.29 -0.86
C SER A 411 -0.99 14.49 -2.05
N LEU A 412 -1.04 13.15 -1.99
CA LEU A 412 -0.34 12.29 -2.95
C LEU A 412 -1.19 11.79 -4.12
N THR A 413 -2.50 11.57 -3.94
CA THR A 413 -3.30 10.79 -4.91
C THR A 413 -4.65 11.38 -5.25
N GLU A 414 -5.31 12.05 -4.30
CA GLU A 414 -6.67 12.58 -4.45
C GLU A 414 -6.68 14.06 -3.98
N PRO A 415 -7.72 14.85 -4.31
CA PRO A 415 -7.92 16.13 -3.66
C PRO A 415 -7.88 15.99 -2.14
N VAL A 416 -7.20 16.92 -1.45
CA VAL A 416 -7.06 16.89 0.02
C VAL A 416 -8.42 16.80 0.74
N ALA A 417 -9.45 17.53 0.26
CA ALA A 417 -10.79 17.48 0.82
C ALA A 417 -11.41 16.07 0.76
N GLN A 418 -11.27 15.38 -0.37
CA GLN A 418 -11.70 13.99 -0.52
C GLN A 418 -10.90 13.05 0.39
N GLY A 419 -9.59 13.26 0.51
CA GLY A 419 -8.74 12.52 1.44
C GLY A 419 -9.18 12.65 2.91
N LEU A 420 -9.59 13.85 3.34
CA LEU A 420 -10.14 14.09 4.67
C LEU A 420 -11.46 13.34 4.90
N LEU A 421 -12.38 13.36 3.94
CA LEU A 421 -13.64 12.61 4.02
C LEU A 421 -13.40 11.09 4.06
N ALA A 422 -12.48 10.58 3.23
CA ALA A 422 -12.09 9.18 3.25
C ALA A 422 -11.48 8.79 4.60
N MET A 423 -10.66 9.67 5.18
CA MET A 423 -10.08 9.47 6.50
C MET A 423 -11.15 9.42 7.60
N ALA A 424 -12.12 10.35 7.59
CA ALA A 424 -13.25 10.36 8.52
C ALA A 424 -14.11 9.08 8.39
N ALA A 425 -14.38 8.64 7.16
CA ALA A 425 -15.12 7.41 6.89
C ALA A 425 -14.42 6.16 7.46
N ARG A 426 -13.08 6.11 7.39
CA ARG A 426 -12.27 5.02 7.98
C ARG A 426 -12.32 5.04 9.51
N VAL A 427 -12.28 6.21 10.14
CA VAL A 427 -12.43 6.34 11.61
C VAL A 427 -13.80 5.80 12.05
N LEU A 428 -14.89 6.26 11.43
CA LEU A 428 -16.24 5.76 11.76
C LEU A 428 -16.38 4.25 11.52
N THR A 429 -15.84 3.74 10.43
CA THR A 429 -15.85 2.29 10.16
C THR A 429 -15.09 1.53 11.24
N SER A 430 -13.97 2.06 11.73
CA SER A 430 -13.21 1.44 12.82
C SER A 430 -13.98 1.39 14.15
N ARG A 431 -14.80 2.40 14.43
CA ARG A 431 -15.71 2.40 15.60
C ARG A 431 -16.74 1.29 15.48
N ALA A 432 -17.38 1.14 14.31
CA ALA A 432 -18.36 0.08 14.07
C ALA A 432 -17.75 -1.32 14.01
N LEU A 433 -16.49 -1.44 13.57
CA LEU A 433 -15.73 -2.70 13.61
C LEU A 433 -15.51 -3.15 15.06
N GLY A 434 -15.35 -2.19 15.98
CA GLY A 434 -15.40 -2.38 17.43
C GLY A 434 -14.53 -3.52 17.94
N ASP A 435 -15.04 -4.25 18.94
CA ASP A 435 -14.41 -5.46 19.47
C ASP A 435 -14.74 -6.72 18.66
N THR A 436 -15.68 -6.67 17.71
CA THR A 436 -16.13 -7.85 16.97
C THR A 436 -15.06 -8.45 16.05
N ALA A 437 -14.00 -7.70 15.78
CA ALA A 437 -12.86 -8.14 14.99
C ALA A 437 -11.54 -8.08 15.78
N ARG A 438 -11.57 -8.30 17.10
CA ARG A 438 -10.37 -8.21 17.96
C ARG A 438 -9.22 -9.11 17.48
N GLU A 439 -9.52 -10.27 16.89
CA GLU A 439 -8.52 -11.18 16.31
C GLU A 439 -7.83 -10.60 15.06
N LEU A 440 -8.49 -9.65 14.40
CA LEU A 440 -7.96 -8.92 13.24
C LEU A 440 -7.08 -7.72 13.63
N GLY A 441 -6.84 -7.49 14.93
CA GLY A 441 -5.92 -6.46 15.41
C GLY A 441 -6.62 -5.16 15.84
N HIS A 442 -5.88 -4.06 15.81
CA HIS A 442 -6.39 -2.75 16.20
C HIS A 442 -7.40 -2.25 15.14
N PRO A 443 -8.62 -1.80 15.50
CA PRO A 443 -9.66 -1.48 14.51
C PRO A 443 -9.24 -0.43 13.47
N LEU A 444 -8.53 0.63 13.88
CA LEU A 444 -8.02 1.61 12.91
C LEU A 444 -6.97 1.00 11.97
N ALA A 445 -6.07 0.16 12.49
CA ALA A 445 -5.06 -0.52 11.69
C ALA A 445 -5.70 -1.49 10.70
N ALA A 446 -6.68 -2.27 11.15
CA ALA A 446 -7.47 -3.19 10.34
C ALA A 446 -8.19 -2.48 9.18
N VAL A 447 -8.82 -1.33 9.45
CA VAL A 447 -9.47 -0.53 8.40
C VAL A 447 -8.47 0.04 7.40
N GLN A 448 -7.32 0.56 7.85
CA GLN A 448 -6.29 1.04 6.92
C GLN A 448 -5.72 -0.11 6.07
N ALA A 449 -5.44 -1.24 6.69
CA ALA A 449 -4.94 -2.45 6.04
C ALA A 449 -5.90 -2.95 4.96
N ALA A 450 -7.20 -3.03 5.28
CA ALA A 450 -8.24 -3.47 4.34
C ALA A 450 -8.40 -2.49 3.16
N ALA A 451 -8.30 -1.19 3.43
CA ALA A 451 -8.44 -0.13 2.43
C ALA A 451 -7.25 -0.04 1.46
N ARG A 452 -6.09 -0.63 1.80
CA ARG A 452 -4.93 -0.65 0.90
C ARG A 452 -5.27 -1.35 -0.42
N GLY A 453 -5.02 -0.64 -1.51
CA GLY A 453 -5.27 -1.12 -2.87
C GLY A 453 -6.74 -1.27 -3.25
N ALA A 454 -7.66 -0.77 -2.41
CA ALA A 454 -9.08 -0.64 -2.75
C ALA A 454 -9.45 0.78 -3.23
N LEU A 455 -8.43 1.65 -3.34
CA LEU A 455 -8.54 2.99 -3.91
C LEU A 455 -8.27 2.88 -5.41
N VAL A 456 -9.33 2.54 -6.14
CA VAL A 456 -9.47 2.85 -7.56
C VAL A 456 -10.83 3.51 -7.73
#